data_AF-R2Y1K4-F1
#
_entry.id   AF-R2Y1K4-F1
#
_cell.length_a   1.000
_cell.length_b   1.000
_cell.length_c   1.000
_cell.angle_alpha   90.00
_cell.angle_beta   90.00
_cell.angle_gamma   90.00
#
_symmetry.space_group_name_H-M   'P 1'
#
loop_
_entity.id
_entity.type
_entity.pdbx_description
1 polymer ?
#
loop_
_entity_poly.entity_id
_entity_poly.type
_entity_poly.pdbx_seq_one_letter_code
_entity_poly.pdbx_strand_id
1 'polypeptide(L)' 'MIPLLVSYNGKRGYSPEYPLLKEFLYQAIFQRDENALIPRSVLNDPSIAVYIRDFGKEEDDLCLCAEVEMNVIGAV' A
#
# COMPACT_ATOMS: atom_id res chain seq x y z
N MET A 1 10.25 -6.30 -20.73
CA MET A 1 9.05 -5.49 -20.46
C MET A 1 9.41 -4.57 -19.31
N ILE A 2 9.46 -3.26 -19.53
CA ILE A 2 9.95 -2.28 -18.53
C ILE A 2 8.74 -1.90 -17.66
N PRO A 3 8.81 -2.01 -16.32
CA PRO A 3 7.74 -1.54 -15.45
C PRO A 3 7.55 -0.03 -15.63
N LEU A 4 6.32 0.40 -15.87
CA LEU A 4 6.00 1.82 -15.99
C LEU A 4 5.91 2.39 -14.56
N LEU A 5 6.68 3.45 -14.28
CA LEU A 5 6.50 4.27 -13.09
C LEU A 5 5.27 5.15 -13.29
N VAL A 6 4.18 4.82 -12.60
CA VAL A 6 2.94 5.59 -12.65
C VAL A 6 2.84 6.40 -11.36
N SER A 7 2.82 7.73 -11.48
CA SER A 7 2.39 8.61 -10.39
C SER A 7 0.87 8.59 -10.36
N TYR A 8 0.29 7.99 -9.33
CA TYR A 8 -1.15 7.88 -9.20
C TYR A 8 -1.66 8.95 -8.22
N ASN A 9 -2.34 9.96 -8.76
CA ASN A 9 -3.06 10.97 -7.98
C ASN A 9 -4.52 10.52 -7.84
N GLY A 10 -4.83 9.83 -6.74
CA GLY A 10 -6.16 9.31 -6.46
C GLY A 10 -7.20 10.44 -6.38
N LYS A 11 -8.27 10.37 -7.18
CA LYS A 11 -9.40 11.30 -7.05
C LYS A 11 -10.18 11.00 -5.77
N ARG A 12 -10.44 12.04 -4.97
CA ARG A 12 -11.18 12.01 -3.69
C ARG A 12 -12.43 11.13 -3.74
N GLY A 13 -12.56 10.20 -2.79
CA GLY A 13 -13.85 9.64 -2.37
C GLY A 13 -13.89 8.12 -2.14
N TYR A 14 -13.20 7.33 -2.96
CA TYR A 14 -13.01 5.89 -2.77
C TYR A 14 -12.04 5.41 -3.84
N SER A 15 -10.74 5.45 -3.53
CA SER A 15 -9.74 4.96 -4.48
C SER A 15 -9.50 3.47 -4.26
N PRO A 16 -9.40 2.65 -5.33
CA PRO A 16 -8.97 1.25 -5.24
C PRO A 16 -7.54 1.09 -4.68
N GLU A 17 -6.86 2.18 -4.35
CA GLU A 17 -5.52 2.21 -3.74
C GLU A 17 -5.53 1.79 -2.26
N TYR A 18 -6.60 2.09 -1.49
CA TYR A 18 -6.63 1.78 -0.05
C TYR A 18 -6.49 0.29 0.27
N PRO A 19 -7.16 -0.63 -0.46
CA PRO A 19 -6.91 -2.06 -0.34
C PRO A 19 -5.47 -2.46 -0.70
N LEU A 20 -4.89 -1.83 -1.72
CA LEU A 20 -3.54 -2.12 -2.20
C LEU A 20 -2.47 -1.66 -1.20
N LEU A 21 -2.62 -0.47 -0.63
CA LEU A 21 -1.72 0.07 0.39
C LEU A 21 -1.72 -0.78 1.67
N LYS A 22 -2.91 -1.23 2.10
CA LYS A 22 -3.03 -2.19 3.22
C LYS A 22 -2.31 -3.50 2.93
N GLU A 23 -2.37 -3.98 1.69
CA GLU A 23 -1.65 -5.19 1.28
C GLU A 23 -0.14 -4.96 1.36
N PHE A 24 0.37 -3.89 0.74
CA PHE A 24 1.80 -3.61 0.76
C PHE A 24 2.35 -3.39 2.16
N LEU A 25 1.63 -2.67 3.03
CA LEU A 25 2.07 -2.47 4.41
C LEU A 25 2.16 -3.79 5.17
N TYR A 26 1.20 -4.71 4.97
CA TYR A 26 1.25 -6.03 5.60
C TYR A 26 2.45 -6.86 5.09
N GLN A 27 2.70 -6.85 3.78
CA GLN A 27 3.83 -7.57 3.17
C GLN A 27 5.19 -6.99 3.60
N ALA A 28 5.25 -5.69 3.93
CA ALA A 28 6.47 -5.04 4.43
C ALA A 28 6.81 -5.40 5.89
N ILE A 29 5.87 -5.98 6.65
CA ILE A 29 6.14 -6.46 8.01
C ILE A 29 7.03 -7.69 7.92
N PHE A 30 8.27 -7.56 8.37
CA PHE A 30 9.21 -8.67 8.43
C PHE A 30 8.69 -9.78 9.35
N GLN A 31 8.53 -10.98 8.79
CA GLN A 31 8.09 -12.17 9.50
C GLN A 31 9.15 -13.26 9.36
N ARG A 32 9.69 -13.72 10.49
CA ARG A 32 10.79 -14.69 10.51
C ARG A 32 10.34 -16.11 10.14
N ASP A 33 9.12 -16.48 10.49
CA ASP A 33 8.52 -17.78 10.19
C ASP A 33 7.38 -17.60 9.19
N GLU A 34 7.56 -18.13 8.00
CA GLU A 34 6.59 -18.06 6.91
C GLU A 34 5.35 -18.95 7.18
N ASN A 35 5.44 -19.88 8.14
CA ASN A 35 4.34 -20.77 8.51
C ASN A 35 3.51 -20.25 9.70
N ALA A 36 3.99 -19.21 10.39
CA ALA A 36 3.35 -18.62 11.57
C ALA A 36 3.11 -17.12 11.36
N LEU A 37 2.34 -16.80 10.30
CA LEU A 37 2.06 -15.42 9.92
C LEU A 37 1.27 -14.68 11.01
N ILE A 38 1.64 -13.42 11.25
CA ILE A 38 0.94 -12.53 12.16
C ILE A 38 -0.45 -12.25 11.59
N PRO A 39 -1.53 -12.26 12.40
CA PRO A 39 -2.85 -11.92 11.91
C PRO A 39 -2.89 -10.52 11.28
N ARG A 40 -3.62 -10.36 10.18
CA ARG A 40 -3.82 -9.06 9.50
C ARG A 40 -4.42 -7.98 10.41
N SER A 41 -4.99 -8.35 11.55
CA SER A 41 -5.43 -7.40 12.57
C SER A 41 -4.29 -6.52 13.13
N VAL A 42 -3.02 -6.89 12.91
CA VAL A 42 -1.86 -6.03 13.22
C VAL A 42 -1.95 -4.66 12.55
N LEU A 43 -2.59 -4.55 11.38
CA LEU A 43 -2.82 -3.28 10.70
C LEU A 43 -3.77 -2.34 11.45
N ASN A 44 -4.53 -2.86 12.43
CA ASN A 44 -5.39 -2.04 13.29
C ASN A 44 -4.64 -1.48 14.50
N ASP A 45 -3.42 -1.94 14.77
CA ASP A 45 -2.59 -1.35 15.82
C ASP A 45 -2.37 0.15 15.50
N PRO A 46 -2.63 1.07 16.44
CA PRO A 46 -2.49 2.50 16.19
C PRO A 46 -1.11 2.91 15.66
N SER A 47 -0.03 2.22 16.05
CA SER A 47 1.33 2.50 15.59
C SER A 47 1.60 2.06 14.13
N ILE A 48 0.76 1.18 13.60
CA ILE A 48 0.83 0.71 12.21
C ILE A 48 -0.23 1.43 11.36
N ALA A 49 -1.43 1.62 11.89
CA ALA A 49 -2.55 2.26 11.20
C ALA A 49 -2.24 3.69 10.76
N VAL A 50 -1.31 4.39 11.41
CA VAL A 50 -0.88 5.76 11.04
C VAL A 50 -0.29 5.84 9.63
N TYR A 51 0.24 4.75 9.07
CA TYR A 51 0.81 4.72 7.72
C TYR A 51 -0.24 4.60 6.61
N ILE A 52 -1.48 4.28 6.95
CA ILE A 52 -2.59 4.15 5.99
C ILE A 52 -3.65 5.22 6.26
N ARG A 53 -3.80 5.62 7.52
CA ARG A 53 -4.80 6.58 7.92
C ARG A 53 -4.59 7.88 7.16
N ASP A 54 -5.67 8.35 6.53
CA ASP A 54 -5.70 9.62 5.83
C ASP A 54 -4.74 9.71 4.61
N PHE A 55 -4.22 8.58 4.15
CA PHE A 55 -3.34 8.53 2.97
C PHE A 55 -4.01 9.13 1.72
N GLY A 56 -3.29 9.97 0.99
CA GLY A 56 -3.76 10.68 -0.20
C GLY A 56 -4.74 11.82 0.09
N LYS A 57 -4.87 12.26 1.36
CA LYS A 57 -5.70 13.44 1.71
C LYS A 57 -4.99 14.77 1.53
N GLU A 58 -3.66 14.79 1.73
CA GLU A 58 -2.81 15.96 1.50
C GLU A 58 -2.27 15.96 0.06
N GLU A 59 -2.07 17.14 -0.52
CA GLU A 59 -1.66 17.27 -1.94
C GLU A 59 -0.29 16.65 -2.24
N ASP A 60 0.57 16.53 -1.22
CA ASP A 60 1.91 15.99 -1.33
C ASP A 60 2.00 14.50 -0.91
N ASP A 61 0.87 13.86 -0.60
CA ASP A 61 0.82 12.45 -0.20
C ASP A 61 0.68 11.55 -1.43
N LEU A 62 1.81 11.42 -2.15
CA LEU A 62 1.90 10.74 -3.44
C LEU A 62 2.42 9.31 -3.29
N CYS A 63 1.81 8.39 -4.04
CA CYS A 63 2.28 7.02 -4.21
C CYS A 63 2.87 6.82 -5.61
N LEU A 64 4.07 6.25 -5.69
CA LEU A 64 4.67 5.81 -6.94
C LEU A 64 4.49 4.31 -7.10
N CYS A 65 3.70 3.90 -8.09
CA CYS A 65 3.42 2.50 -8.36
C CYS A 65 4.24 2.00 -9.56
N ALA A 66 4.78 0.79 -9.44
CA ALA A 66 5.30 0.04 -10.57
C ALA A 66 4.18 -0.81 -11.17
N GLU A 67 3.87 -0.63 -12.45
CA GLU A 67 2.80 -1.34 -13.14
C GLU A 67 3.34 -2.21 -14.31
N VAL A 68 2.80 -3.42 -14.43
CA VAL A 68 3.02 -4.35 -15.54
C VAL A 68 1.68 -4.94 -15.97
N GLU A 69 1.31 -4.80 -17.24
CA GLU A 69 0.05 -5.35 -17.78
C GLU A 69 -1.21 -4.97 -16.96
N MET A 70 -1.33 -3.70 -16.54
CA MET A 70 -2.42 -3.20 -15.67
C MET A 70 -2.42 -3.76 -14.24
N ASN A 71 -1.37 -4.47 -13.82
CA ASN A 71 -1.20 -4.96 -12.45
C ASN A 71 -0.13 -4.15 -11.74
N VAL A 72 -0.45 -3.63 -10.56
CA VAL A 72 0.54 -2.97 -9.69
C VAL A 72 1.38 -4.04 -8.99
N ILE A 73 2.69 -4.01 -9.22
CA ILE A 73 3.66 -4.98 -8.68
C ILE A 73 4.53 -4.40 -7.56
N GLY A 74 4.42 -3.11 -7.27
CA GLY A 74 5.13 -2.45 -6.17
C GLY A 74 4.71 -1.00 -6.01
N ALA A 75 5.02 -0.43 -4.85
CA ALA A 75 4.74 0.96 -4.49
C ALA A 75 5.87 1.57 -3.63
N VAL A 76 6.09 2.88 -3.76
CA VAL A 76 6.98 3.72 -2.92
C VAL A 76 6.25 4.99 -2.52
#